data_AF-K6TYR5-F1
#
_entry.id   AF-K6TYR5-F1
#
_cell.length_a   1.000
_cell.length_b   1.000
_cell.length_c   1.000
_cell.angle_alpha   90.00
_cell.angle_beta   90.00
_cell.angle_gamma   90.00
#
_symmetry.space_group_name_H-M   'P 1'
#
loop_
_entity.id
_entity.type
_entity.pdbx_description
1 polymer ?
#
loop_
_entity_poly.entity_id
_entity_poly.type
_entity_poly.pdbx_seq_one_letter_code
_entity_poly.pdbx_strand_id
1 'polypeptide(L)' 'MSCYLRHMKDVLNKADLHPEDRKERKKVDYAIRKVVGMKPEDKCNLVWKEVKIWLNDEDKKKQLTVELKGD' A
#
# COMPACT_ATOMS: atom_id res chain seq x y z
N MET A 1 -2.38 5.23 12.86
CA MET A 1 -2.99 5.81 11.64
C MET A 1 -1.95 5.67 10.55
N SER A 2 -2.25 4.92 9.49
CA SER A 2 -1.36 4.72 8.35
C SER A 2 -1.47 5.95 7.44
N CYS A 3 -0.56 6.90 7.66
CA CYS A 3 -0.63 8.26 7.10
C CYS A 3 -0.53 8.31 5.56
N TYR A 4 -0.04 7.24 4.93
CA TYR A 4 0.32 7.25 3.51
C TYR A 4 -0.75 6.72 2.56
N LEU A 5 -1.78 6.01 3.06
CA LEU A 5 -2.88 5.51 2.21
C LEU A 5 -3.57 6.66 1.44
N ARG A 6 -3.60 7.86 2.02
CA ARG A 6 -4.16 9.06 1.37
C ARG A 6 -3.41 9.47 0.10
N HIS A 7 -2.11 9.19 0.03
CA HIS A 7 -1.27 9.49 -1.14
C HIS A 7 -1.33 8.38 -2.19
N MET A 8 -1.87 7.21 -1.83
CA MET A 8 -1.97 6.03 -2.70
C MET A 8 -3.34 5.87 -3.36
N LYS A 9 -4.22 6.88 -3.28
CA LYS A 9 -5.57 6.81 -3.84
C LYS A 9 -5.61 6.34 -5.29
N ASP A 10 -4.64 6.74 -6.13
CA ASP A 10 -4.54 6.29 -7.52
C ASP A 10 -4.36 4.77 -7.62
N VAL A 11 -3.45 4.20 -6.84
CA VAL A 11 -3.18 2.76 -6.80
C VAL A 11 -4.35 2.00 -6.18
N LEU A 12 -4.89 2.52 -5.07
CA LEU A 12 -6.03 1.92 -4.38
C LEU A 12 -7.26 1.87 -5.29
N ASN A 13 -7.59 2.96 -5.99
CA ASN A 13 -8.67 2.98 -6.98
C ASN A 13 -8.41 2.00 -8.14
N LYS A 14 -7.17 1.90 -8.63
CA LYS A 14 -6.83 0.92 -9.69
C LYS A 14 -6.94 -0.52 -9.23
N ALA A 15 -6.71 -0.77 -7.95
CA ALA A 15 -6.89 -2.06 -7.29
C ALA A 15 -8.34 -2.31 -6.83
N ASP A 16 -9.28 -1.40 -7.13
CA ASP A 16 -10.67 -1.44 -6.64
C ASP A 16 -10.79 -1.49 -5.09
N LEU A 17 -9.76 -1.00 -4.39
CA LEU A 17 -9.71 -0.95 -2.94
C LEU A 17 -10.17 0.40 -2.42
N HIS A 18 -11.33 0.41 -1.77
CA HIS A 18 -11.91 1.59 -1.15
C HIS A 18 -12.00 1.41 0.36
N PRO A 19 -10.88 1.49 1.11
CA PRO A 19 -10.91 1.25 2.55
C PRO A 19 -11.58 2.41 3.32
N GLU A 20 -12.88 2.29 3.53
CA GLU A 20 -13.70 3.26 4.26
C GLU A 20 -13.46 3.13 5.78
N ASP A 21 -13.46 1.90 6.27
CA ASP A 21 -13.33 1.58 7.69
C ASP A 21 -11.89 1.44 8.20
N ARG A 22 -11.72 1.63 9.51
CA ARG A 22 -10.42 1.45 10.18
C ARG A 22 -9.87 0.02 10.02
N LYS A 23 -10.74 -1.00 10.00
CA LYS A 23 -10.35 -2.40 9.79
C LYS A 23 -9.83 -2.62 8.37
N GLU A 24 -10.51 -2.06 7.38
CA GLU A 24 -10.13 -2.16 5.97
C GLU A 24 -8.81 -1.45 5.70
N ARG A 25 -8.66 -0.22 6.21
CA ARG A 25 -7.39 0.52 6.13
C ARG A 25 -6.23 -0.26 6.77
N LYS A 26 -6.50 -1.02 7.83
CA LYS A 26 -5.49 -1.86 8.48
C LYS A 26 -5.13 -3.08 7.62
N LYS A 27 -6.11 -3.73 6.97
CA LYS A 27 -5.86 -4.83 6.03
C LYS A 27 -5.02 -4.37 4.85
N VAL A 28 -5.39 -3.24 4.24
CA VAL A 28 -4.68 -2.64 3.11
C VAL A 28 -3.26 -2.23 3.52
N ASP A 29 -3.08 -1.57 4.67
CA ASP A 29 -1.74 -1.24 5.20
C ASP A 29 -0.87 -2.50 5.37
N TYR A 30 -1.42 -3.58 5.91
CA TYR A 30 -0.70 -4.83 6.10
C TYR A 30 -0.33 -5.50 4.78
N ALA A 31 -1.25 -5.48 3.80
CA ALA A 31 -1.01 -5.99 2.47
C ALA A 31 0.10 -5.21 1.76
N ILE A 32 0.03 -3.87 1.78
CA ILE A 32 1.08 -3.00 1.21
C ILE A 32 2.42 -3.32 1.84
N ARG A 33 2.51 -3.38 3.17
CA ARG A 33 3.74 -3.72 3.89
C ARG A 33 4.30 -5.06 3.42
N LYS A 34 3.45 -6.09 3.32
CA LYS A 34 3.87 -7.41 2.85
C LYS A 34 4.45 -7.37 1.43
N VAL A 35 3.81 -6.65 0.51
CA VAL A 35 4.26 -6.51 -0.88
C VAL A 35 5.60 -5.78 -0.96
N VAL A 36 5.76 -4.68 -0.22
CA VAL A 36 7.04 -3.94 -0.19
C VAL A 36 8.12 -4.61 0.67
N GLY A 37 7.86 -5.82 1.20
CA GLY A 37 8.81 -6.57 2.01
C GLY A 37 9.04 -6.01 3.43
N MET A 38 8.14 -5.17 3.92
CA MET A 38 8.19 -4.56 5.24
C MET A 38 7.37 -5.35 6.28
N LYS A 39 7.80 -5.29 7.53
CA LYS A 39 7.11 -5.93 8.66
C LYS A 39 6.01 -5.03 9.21
N PRO A 40 5.00 -5.60 9.88
CA PRO A 40 3.98 -4.81 10.58
C PRO A 40 4.54 -3.95 11.72
N GLU A 41 5.67 -4.36 12.29
CA GLU A 41 6.36 -3.66 13.37
C GLU A 41 7.20 -2.47 12.87
N ASP A 42 7.45 -2.39 11.55
CA ASP A 42 8.25 -1.32 10.97
C ASP A 42 7.58 0.05 11.13
N LYS A 43 8.43 1.05 11.37
CA LYS A 43 8.00 2.45 11.51
C LYS A 43 7.34 2.91 10.21
N CYS A 44 6.16 3.54 10.32
CA CYS A 44 5.41 4.07 9.18
C CYS A 44 6.25 4.97 8.24
N ASN A 45 7.25 5.69 8.76
CA ASN A 45 8.12 6.53 7.94
C ASN A 45 9.03 5.70 7.00
N LEU A 46 9.54 4.57 7.48
CA LEU A 46 10.36 3.65 6.67
C LEU A 46 9.51 2.97 5.61
N VAL A 47 8.33 2.47 6.02
CA VAL A 47 7.37 1.88 5.09
C VAL A 47 6.99 2.88 4.00
N TRP A 48 6.70 4.13 4.37
CA TRP A 48 6.33 5.14 3.39
C TRP A 48 7.47 5.45 2.42
N LYS A 49 8.71 5.51 2.89
CA LYS A 49 9.88 5.72 2.02
C LYS A 49 9.99 4.61 0.97
N GLU A 50 9.81 3.37 1.37
CA GLU A 50 9.85 2.21 0.47
C GLU A 50 8.68 2.21 -0.51
N VAL A 51 7.46 2.40 0.00
CA VAL A 51 6.26 2.55 -0.83
C VAL A 51 6.45 3.68 -1.85
N LYS A 52 7.07 4.80 -1.49
CA LYS A 52 7.34 5.89 -2.41
C LYS A 52 8.30 5.49 -3.54
N ILE A 53 9.30 4.65 -3.25
CA ILE A 53 10.18 4.07 -4.28
C ILE A 53 9.37 3.19 -5.23
N TRP A 54 8.51 2.32 -4.69
CA TRP A 54 7.62 1.48 -5.48
C TRP A 54 6.62 2.28 -6.32
N LEU A 55 6.10 3.40 -5.81
CA LEU A 55 5.17 4.26 -6.55
C LEU A 55 5.86 5.05 -7.67
N ASN A 56 7.17 5.30 -7.55
CA ASN A 56 7.94 6.04 -8.54
C ASN A 56 8.45 5.13 -9.67
N ASP A 57 8.45 3.82 -9.45
CA ASP A 57 8.84 2.81 -10.41
C ASP A 57 7.57 2.22 -11.04
N GLU A 58 7.40 2.38 -12.36
CA GLU A 58 6.15 1.98 -13.02
C GLU A 58 5.90 0.47 -12.98
N ASP A 59 6.94 -0.34 -13.01
CA ASP A 59 6.84 -1.80 -12.96
C ASP A 59 6.40 -2.25 -11.58
N LYS A 60 7.08 -1.76 -10.53
CA LYS A 60 6.71 -2.00 -9.14
C LYS A 60 5.33 -1.47 -8.78
N LYS A 61 4.95 -0.30 -9.31
CA LYS A 61 3.61 0.27 -9.09
C LYS A 61 2.52 -0.63 -9.67
N LYS A 62 2.74 -1.19 -10.87
CA LYS A 62 1.83 -2.18 -11.47
C LYS A 62 1.77 -3.44 -10.62
N GLN A 63 2.92 -3.99 -10.23
CA GLN A 63 2.99 -5.17 -9.37
C GLN A 63 2.24 -4.95 -8.04
N LEU A 64 2.45 -3.80 -7.38
CA LEU A 64 1.74 -3.43 -6.17
C LEU A 64 0.22 -3.38 -6.39
N THR A 65 -0.24 -2.85 -7.52
CA THR A 65 -1.67 -2.79 -7.84
C THR A 65 -2.25 -4.20 -8.05
N VAL A 66 -1.53 -5.08 -8.75
CA VAL A 66 -1.94 -6.47 -8.99
C VAL A 66 -2.02 -7.26 -7.68
N GLU A 67 -0.97 -7.21 -6.86
CA GLU A 67 -0.92 -7.89 -5.56
C GLU A 67 -2.02 -7.39 -4.60
N LEU A 68 -2.37 -6.10 -4.68
CA LEU A 68 -3.43 -5.51 -3.87
C LEU A 68 -4.84 -5.86 -4.33
N LYS A 69 -5.05 -6.02 -5.64
CA LYS A 69 -6.35 -6.39 -6.20
C LYS A 69 -6.77 -7.79 -5.74
N GLY A 70 -5.80 -8.65 -5.43
CA GLY A 70 -6.03 -10.07 -5.20
C GLY A 70 -6.36 -10.75 -6.52
N ASP A 71 -5.78 -11.93 -6.74
CA ASP A 71 -6.29 -12.88 -7.72
C ASP A 71 -7.68 -13.36 -7.30
#